data_AF-A0A1Y2EE24-F1
#
_entry.id   AF-A0A1Y2EE24-F1
#
_cell.length_a   1.000
_cell.length_b   1.000
_cell.length_c   1.000
_cell.angle_alpha   90.00
_cell.angle_beta   90.00
_cell.angle_gamma   90.00
#
_symmetry.space_group_name_H-M   'P 1'
#
loop_
_entity.id
_entity.type
_entity.pdbx_description
1 polymer ?
#
loop_
_entity_poly.entity_id
_entity_poly.type
_entity_poly.pdbx_seq_one_letter_code
_entity_poly.pdbx_strand_id
1 'polypeptide(L)'
;GHGEKIWVFNHFVRGMTVYGHEPVMKSNRALKQIPFNGKKLKPAKLRKDYWRPMAMIQFPEGMGHVGRSVYHLMREFRMAHELSWDDEMLRDDATGRTLTKHERGAKLNDQKPNSIADMAAVLGGAGKGNKIWMTVAEGGDNVETKALNLTDGETGAALGLVKATIFWSDAMDRNYALEWPPNVSHAEFAGST
;
A
#
# COMPACT_ATOMS: atom_id res chain seq x y z
N GLY A 1 -18.27 -7.42 1.82
CA GLY A 1 -18.30 -6.51 2.99
C GLY A 1 -17.43 -5.27 2.80
N HIS A 2 -17.70 -4.19 3.54
CA HIS A 2 -16.83 -3.00 3.57
C HIS A 2 -15.44 -3.35 4.16
N GLY A 3 -14.36 -2.94 3.49
CA GLY A 3 -12.99 -3.19 3.92
C GLY A 3 -12.37 -4.47 3.35
N GLU A 4 -13.14 -5.37 2.74
CA GLU A 4 -12.60 -6.58 2.09
C GLU A 4 -11.83 -6.27 0.81
N LYS A 5 -12.13 -5.14 0.16
CA LYS A 5 -11.43 -4.66 -1.02
C LYS A 5 -10.81 -3.31 -0.73
N ILE A 6 -9.54 -3.17 -1.11
CA ILE A 6 -8.79 -1.92 -1.07
C ILE A 6 -8.30 -1.62 -2.48
N TRP A 7 -8.61 -0.43 -2.97
CA TRP A 7 -8.17 0.06 -4.27
C TRP A 7 -7.01 1.02 -4.08
N VAL A 8 -5.96 0.81 -4.86
CA VAL A 8 -4.79 1.67 -4.95
C VAL A 8 -4.81 2.35 -6.30
N PHE A 9 -4.85 3.68 -6.32
CA PHE A 9 -4.80 4.47 -7.53
C PHE A 9 -3.45 5.18 -7.63
N ASN A 10 -2.90 5.26 -8.83
CA ASN A 10 -1.67 6.01 -9.08
C ASN A 10 -1.89 7.15 -10.08
N HIS A 11 -1.10 8.21 -9.93
CA HIS A 11 -0.98 9.27 -10.90
C HIS A 11 0.12 8.91 -11.91
N PHE A 12 -0.23 8.52 -13.13
CA PHE A 12 0.71 7.86 -14.06
C PHE A 12 1.95 8.71 -14.43
N VAL A 13 1.86 10.04 -14.39
CA VAL A 13 2.99 10.94 -14.70
C VAL A 13 3.89 11.25 -13.50
N ARG A 14 3.33 11.30 -12.28
CA ARG A 14 3.99 11.88 -11.10
C ARG A 14 4.20 10.88 -9.97
N GLY A 15 3.78 9.63 -10.17
CA GLY A 15 3.96 8.56 -9.20
C GLY A 15 3.13 8.67 -7.91
N MET A 16 2.38 9.74 -7.70
CA MET A 16 1.55 9.91 -6.50
C MET A 16 0.53 8.77 -6.36
N THR A 17 0.34 8.27 -5.15
CA THR A 17 -0.57 7.18 -4.84
C THR A 17 -1.66 7.60 -3.87
N VAL A 18 -2.87 7.07 -4.05
CA VAL A 18 -4.00 7.27 -3.13
C VAL A 18 -4.77 5.98 -2.94
N TYR A 19 -5.29 5.78 -1.73
CA TYR A 19 -6.00 4.56 -1.36
C TYR A 19 -7.50 4.80 -1.24
N GLY A 20 -8.32 3.78 -1.46
CA GLY A 20 -9.76 3.81 -1.22
C GLY A 20 -10.36 2.42 -1.03
N HIS A 21 -11.63 2.35 -0.65
CA HIS A 21 -12.39 1.09 -0.55
C HIS A 21 -13.31 0.85 -1.75
N GLU A 22 -13.42 1.82 -2.65
CA GLU A 22 -14.34 1.80 -3.79
C GLU A 22 -13.55 1.76 -5.10
N PRO A 23 -14.06 1.10 -6.14
CA PRO A 23 -13.43 1.04 -7.46
C PRO A 23 -13.32 2.41 -8.13
N VAL A 24 -14.20 3.34 -7.75
CA VAL A 24 -14.19 4.71 -8.25
C VAL A 24 -13.51 5.63 -7.24
N MET A 25 -12.46 6.31 -7.67
CA MET A 25 -11.73 7.27 -6.84
C MET A 25 -12.62 8.47 -6.47
N LYS A 26 -12.85 8.66 -5.17
CA LYS A 26 -13.52 9.86 -4.63
C LYS A 26 -12.52 11.02 -4.50
N SER A 27 -12.55 11.97 -5.44
CA SER A 27 -11.58 13.07 -5.53
C SER A 27 -11.36 13.85 -4.22
N ASN A 28 -12.42 14.18 -3.48
CA ASN A 28 -12.30 14.92 -2.22
C ASN A 28 -11.59 14.14 -1.11
N ARG A 29 -11.74 12.81 -1.07
CA ARG A 29 -11.06 11.95 -0.10
C ARG A 29 -9.62 11.67 -0.53
N ALA A 30 -9.40 11.44 -1.83
CA ALA A 30 -8.07 11.22 -2.39
C ALA A 30 -7.17 12.47 -2.26
N LEU A 31 -7.69 13.68 -2.51
CA LEU A 31 -6.90 14.90 -2.42
C LEU A 31 -6.39 15.19 -1.00
N LYS A 32 -7.13 14.77 0.04
CA LYS A 32 -6.71 14.88 1.45
C LYS A 32 -5.54 13.96 1.81
N GLN A 33 -5.25 12.96 0.98
CA GLN A 33 -4.13 12.05 1.20
C GLN A 33 -2.79 12.62 0.72
N ILE A 34 -2.83 13.63 -0.17
CA ILE A 34 -1.63 14.21 -0.77
C ILE A 34 -1.18 15.42 0.08
N PRO A 35 0.00 15.36 0.73
CA PRO A 35 0.55 16.47 1.50
C PRO A 35 1.04 17.61 0.59
N PHE A 36 1.44 18.73 1.21
CA PHE A 36 2.04 19.83 0.48
C PHE A 36 3.55 19.61 0.34
N ASN A 37 3.98 19.08 -0.79
CA ASN A 37 5.40 18.85 -1.09
C ASN A 37 6.06 20.02 -1.84
N GLY A 38 5.33 21.14 -2.05
CA GLY A 38 5.85 22.36 -2.64
C GLY A 38 4.91 23.05 -3.64
N LYS A 39 5.30 24.25 -4.08
CA LYS A 39 4.53 25.07 -5.03
C LYS A 39 4.39 24.33 -6.37
N LYS A 40 3.17 24.25 -6.92
CA LYS A 40 2.81 23.54 -8.17
C LYS A 40 2.97 22.01 -8.15
N LEU A 41 3.32 21.43 -7.01
CA LEU A 41 3.50 19.98 -6.87
C LEU A 41 2.24 19.28 -6.35
N LYS A 42 1.50 19.91 -5.43
CA LYS A 42 0.15 19.47 -5.03
C LYS A 42 -0.90 20.01 -6.01
N PRO A 43 -1.69 19.16 -6.67
CA PRO A 43 -2.76 19.61 -7.56
C PRO A 43 -3.89 20.29 -6.77
N ALA A 44 -4.48 21.36 -7.32
CA ALA A 44 -5.64 22.02 -6.72
C ALA A 44 -6.92 21.15 -6.83
N LYS A 45 -7.01 20.33 -7.89
CA LYS A 45 -8.07 19.35 -8.12
C LYS A 45 -7.48 18.12 -8.80
N LEU A 46 -8.00 16.94 -8.48
CA LEU A 46 -7.60 15.70 -9.15
C LEU A 46 -8.34 15.60 -10.49
N ARG A 47 -7.59 15.63 -11.59
CA ARG A 47 -8.14 15.41 -12.93
C ARG A 47 -8.18 13.90 -13.21
N LYS A 48 -9.34 13.36 -13.54
CA LYS A 48 -9.58 11.89 -13.63
C LYS A 48 -8.68 11.18 -14.65
N ASP A 49 -8.28 11.87 -15.71
CA ASP A 49 -7.42 11.36 -16.78
C ASP A 49 -6.01 10.95 -16.31
N TYR A 50 -5.49 11.60 -15.25
CA TYR A 50 -4.17 11.28 -14.71
C TYR A 50 -4.15 10.12 -13.71
N TRP A 51 -5.32 9.70 -13.21
CA TRP A 51 -5.42 8.71 -12.14
C TRP A 51 -5.99 7.41 -12.68
N ARG A 52 -5.29 6.31 -12.41
CA ARG A 52 -5.67 4.97 -12.84
C ARG A 52 -5.62 4.00 -11.66
N PRO A 53 -6.49 2.97 -11.62
CA PRO A 53 -6.33 1.89 -10.66
C PRO A 53 -5.02 1.16 -10.96
N MET A 54 -4.13 1.09 -9.98
CA MET A 54 -2.84 0.42 -10.07
C MET A 54 -2.96 -1.03 -9.57
N ALA A 55 -3.61 -1.20 -8.42
CA ALA A 55 -3.84 -2.50 -7.81
C ALA A 55 -5.15 -2.52 -7.00
N MET A 56 -5.70 -3.72 -6.81
CA MET A 56 -6.77 -3.99 -5.86
C MET A 56 -6.33 -5.13 -4.93
N ILE A 57 -6.35 -4.89 -3.63
CA ILE A 57 -6.11 -5.91 -2.60
C ILE A 57 -7.47 -6.46 -2.19
N GLN A 58 -7.62 -7.78 -2.25
CA GLN A 58 -8.83 -8.48 -1.84
C GLN A 58 -8.53 -9.46 -0.71
N PHE A 59 -9.29 -9.34 0.36
CA PHE A 59 -9.29 -10.27 1.49
C PHE A 59 -10.44 -11.28 1.34
N PRO A 60 -10.36 -12.44 2.01
CA PRO A 60 -11.45 -13.40 2.11
C PRO A 60 -12.74 -12.79 2.65
N GLU A 61 -13.86 -13.41 2.32
CA GLU A 61 -15.18 -12.97 2.78
C GLU A 61 -15.25 -12.99 4.32
N GLY A 62 -15.84 -11.93 4.91
CA GLY A 62 -15.91 -11.78 6.37
C GLY A 62 -14.68 -11.11 7.00
N MET A 63 -13.54 -11.02 6.29
CA MET A 63 -12.29 -10.42 6.80
C MET A 63 -12.19 -8.90 6.57
N GLY A 64 -13.31 -8.20 6.41
CA GLY A 64 -13.31 -6.75 6.17
C GLY A 64 -12.73 -5.90 7.32
N HIS A 65 -12.66 -6.44 8.54
CA HIS A 65 -12.00 -5.76 9.66
C HIS A 65 -10.47 -5.77 9.53
N VAL A 66 -9.88 -6.82 8.96
CA VAL A 66 -8.45 -6.92 8.63
C VAL A 66 -8.10 -5.90 7.58
N GLY A 67 -8.87 -5.85 6.48
CA GLY A 67 -8.59 -4.89 5.40
C GLY A 67 -8.75 -3.42 5.81
N ARG A 68 -9.59 -3.09 6.80
CA ARG A 68 -9.62 -1.74 7.40
C ARG A 68 -8.34 -1.41 8.18
N SER A 69 -7.78 -2.39 8.90
CA SER A 69 -6.50 -2.23 9.61
C SER A 69 -5.35 -2.05 8.61
N VAL A 70 -5.28 -2.90 7.58
CA VAL A 70 -4.29 -2.79 6.49
C VAL A 70 -4.40 -1.43 5.78
N TYR A 71 -5.62 -0.99 5.43
CA TYR A 71 -5.84 0.32 4.82
C TYR A 71 -5.36 1.48 5.69
N HIS A 72 -5.54 1.38 7.01
CA HIS A 72 -5.06 2.38 7.96
C HIS A 72 -3.52 2.43 7.97
N LEU A 73 -2.88 1.27 8.14
CA LEU A 73 -1.42 1.16 8.18
C LEU A 73 -0.76 1.62 6.88
N MET A 74 -1.27 1.22 5.71
CA MET A 74 -0.75 1.69 4.43
C MET A 74 -0.80 3.22 4.28
N ARG A 75 -1.80 3.87 4.89
CA ARG A 75 -1.89 5.34 4.91
C ARG A 75 -0.89 5.98 5.86
N GLU A 76 -0.60 5.32 6.98
CA GLU A 76 0.42 5.76 7.94
C GLU A 76 1.82 5.62 7.36
N PHE A 77 2.14 4.47 6.74
CA PHE A 77 3.41 4.24 6.07
C PHE A 77 3.66 5.27 4.95
N ARG A 78 2.68 5.50 4.06
CA ARG A 78 2.80 6.56 3.04
C ARG A 78 3.07 7.93 3.66
N MET A 79 2.36 8.28 4.74
CA MET A 79 2.55 9.56 5.41
C MET A 79 3.96 9.65 6.03
N ALA A 80 4.49 8.56 6.58
CA ALA A 80 5.86 8.50 7.07
C ALA A 80 6.88 8.69 5.93
N HIS A 81 6.72 8.03 4.78
CA HIS A 81 7.60 8.22 3.62
C HIS A 81 7.66 9.66 3.12
N GLU A 82 6.57 10.42 3.25
CA GLU A 82 6.50 11.82 2.82
C GLU A 82 7.03 12.81 3.89
N LEU A 83 7.04 12.43 5.17
CA LEU A 83 7.36 13.34 6.30
C LEU A 83 8.65 13.01 7.05
N SER A 84 9.09 11.75 7.01
CA SER A 84 10.19 11.21 7.82
C SER A 84 11.13 10.44 6.90
N TRP A 85 11.90 11.20 6.11
CA TRP A 85 12.88 10.69 5.16
C TRP A 85 14.30 11.09 5.56
N ASP A 86 15.25 10.26 5.16
CA ASP A 86 16.68 10.45 5.46
C ASP A 86 17.38 11.38 4.47
N ASP A 87 18.62 11.75 4.78
CA ASP A 87 19.45 12.65 3.97
C ASP A 87 19.66 12.18 2.52
N GLU A 88 19.38 10.91 2.21
CA GLU A 88 19.36 10.38 0.85
C GLU A 88 18.36 11.12 -0.06
N MET A 89 17.26 11.63 0.49
CA MET A 89 16.32 12.48 -0.25
C MET A 89 16.89 13.87 -0.59
N LEU A 90 18.03 14.25 -0.01
CA LEU A 90 18.70 15.51 -0.34
C LEU A 90 19.52 15.40 -1.63
N ARG A 91 19.83 14.19 -2.10
CA ARG A 91 20.76 13.96 -3.20
C ARG A 91 20.09 13.26 -4.37
N ASP A 92 20.62 13.54 -5.54
CA ASP A 92 20.30 12.83 -6.77
C ASP A 92 21.05 11.49 -6.79
N ASP A 93 20.33 10.40 -7.03
CA ASP A 93 20.89 9.05 -6.89
C ASP A 93 21.94 8.75 -7.97
N ALA A 94 21.85 9.39 -9.14
CA ALA A 94 22.76 9.19 -10.27
C ALA A 94 24.00 10.09 -10.21
N THR A 95 23.83 11.35 -9.80
CA THR A 95 24.88 12.38 -9.87
C THR A 95 25.46 12.76 -8.50
N GLY A 96 24.82 12.38 -7.40
CA GLY A 96 25.21 12.74 -6.04
C GLY A 96 25.04 14.22 -5.68
N ARG A 97 24.55 15.04 -6.62
CA ARG A 97 24.34 16.48 -6.42
C ARG A 97 23.21 16.72 -5.43
N THR A 98 23.27 17.83 -4.71
CA THR A 98 22.17 18.26 -3.85
C THR A 98 20.98 18.70 -4.70
N LEU A 99 19.81 18.16 -4.42
CA LEU A 99 18.56 18.49 -5.08
C LEU A 99 18.02 19.85 -4.60
N THR A 100 17.46 20.62 -5.52
CA THR A 100 16.72 21.84 -5.17
C THR A 100 15.44 21.50 -4.40
N LYS A 101 14.85 22.49 -3.70
CA LYS A 101 13.57 22.30 -2.98
C LYS A 101 12.45 21.77 -3.90
N HIS A 102 12.41 22.23 -5.15
CA HIS A 102 11.39 21.79 -6.09
C HIS A 102 11.63 20.36 -6.58
N GLU A 103 12.88 19.98 -6.87
CA GLU A 103 13.22 18.61 -7.26
C GLU A 103 12.96 17.62 -6.13
N ARG A 104 13.32 17.97 -4.89
CA ARG A 104 12.99 17.16 -3.70
C ARG A 104 11.49 16.95 -3.56
N GLY A 105 10.70 18.01 -3.71
CA GLY A 105 9.24 17.89 -3.67
C GLY A 105 8.67 17.02 -4.80
N ALA A 106 9.31 17.01 -5.98
CA ALA A 106 8.93 16.12 -7.07
C ALA A 106 9.31 14.66 -6.77
N LYS A 107 10.51 14.41 -6.22
CA LYS A 107 10.94 13.08 -5.75
C LYS A 107 9.99 12.55 -4.66
N LEU A 108 9.61 13.39 -3.70
CA LEU A 108 8.64 13.04 -2.65
C LEU A 108 7.22 12.74 -3.16
N ASN A 109 6.84 13.27 -4.33
CA ASN A 109 5.55 12.92 -4.92
C ASN A 109 5.54 11.52 -5.56
N ASP A 110 6.71 10.99 -5.94
CA ASP A 110 6.82 9.67 -6.57
C ASP A 110 6.78 8.57 -5.51
N GLN A 111 5.57 8.29 -5.03
CA GLN A 111 5.31 7.32 -3.97
C GLN A 111 4.92 5.94 -4.51
N LYS A 112 4.90 5.74 -5.84
CA LYS A 112 4.53 4.46 -6.47
C LYS A 112 5.40 3.29 -5.95
N PRO A 113 6.74 3.34 -6.03
CA PRO A 113 7.58 2.25 -5.54
C PRO A 113 7.39 2.01 -4.03
N ASN A 114 7.41 3.08 -3.23
CA ASN A 114 7.22 3.00 -1.78
C ASN A 114 5.88 2.37 -1.41
N SER A 115 4.80 2.75 -2.09
CA SER A 115 3.46 2.21 -1.81
C SER A 115 3.37 0.72 -2.08
N ILE A 116 4.11 0.20 -3.05
CA ILE A 116 4.15 -1.23 -3.37
C ILE A 116 5.00 -1.99 -2.34
N ALA A 117 6.12 -1.41 -1.92
CA ALA A 117 6.91 -1.93 -0.81
C ALA A 117 6.09 -1.96 0.50
N ASP A 118 5.32 -0.90 0.78
CA ASP A 118 4.41 -0.81 1.92
C ASP A 118 3.31 -1.88 1.85
N MET A 119 2.78 -2.18 0.66
CA MET A 119 1.83 -3.28 0.47
C MET A 119 2.43 -4.60 0.91
N ALA A 120 3.66 -4.93 0.47
CA ALA A 120 4.33 -6.16 0.87
C ALA A 120 4.61 -6.19 2.38
N ALA A 121 5.13 -5.10 2.95
CA ALA A 121 5.45 -5.00 4.37
C ALA A 121 4.20 -5.14 5.26
N VAL A 122 3.13 -4.38 4.97
CA VAL A 122 1.90 -4.41 5.76
C VAL A 122 1.18 -5.75 5.60
N LEU A 123 1.16 -6.34 4.40
CA LEU A 123 0.59 -7.68 4.19
C LEU A 123 1.45 -8.81 4.80
N GLY A 124 2.73 -8.52 5.08
CA GLY A 124 3.64 -9.38 5.83
C GLY A 124 3.57 -9.20 7.34
N GLY A 125 2.67 -8.35 7.84
CA GLY A 125 2.46 -8.15 9.28
C GLY A 125 3.21 -6.97 9.90
N ALA A 126 3.83 -6.10 9.09
CA ALA A 126 4.45 -4.87 9.59
C ALA A 126 3.40 -3.89 10.15
N GLY A 127 3.81 -3.07 11.11
CA GLY A 127 2.95 -2.08 11.79
C GLY A 127 2.37 -2.60 13.11
N LYS A 128 2.43 -1.76 14.15
CA LYS A 128 1.92 -2.11 15.48
C LYS A 128 0.40 -2.27 15.43
N GLY A 129 -0.11 -3.38 15.97
CA GLY A 129 -1.55 -3.65 16.00
C GLY A 129 -2.14 -4.03 14.65
N ASN A 130 -1.30 -4.50 13.72
CA ASN A 130 -1.76 -4.99 12.43
C ASN A 130 -2.63 -6.26 12.61
N LYS A 131 -3.91 -6.14 12.24
CA LYS A 131 -4.91 -7.22 12.37
C LYS A 131 -4.78 -8.31 11.31
N ILE A 132 -3.75 -8.26 10.47
CA ILE A 132 -3.45 -9.37 9.55
C ILE A 132 -2.91 -10.59 10.30
N TRP A 133 -2.33 -10.38 11.49
CA TRP A 133 -2.04 -11.43 12.44
C TRP A 133 -3.34 -11.90 13.07
N MET A 134 -3.61 -13.20 12.95
CA MET A 134 -4.80 -13.81 13.52
C MET A 134 -4.47 -15.22 13.99
N THR A 135 -5.17 -15.68 15.03
CA THR A 135 -4.98 -17.05 15.51
C THR A 135 -5.48 -18.05 14.45
N VAL A 136 -4.83 -19.21 14.37
CA VAL A 136 -5.25 -20.27 13.43
C VAL A 136 -6.68 -20.74 13.74
N ALA A 137 -7.09 -20.73 15.01
CA ALA A 137 -8.44 -21.10 15.42
C ALA A 137 -9.51 -20.11 14.92
N GLU A 138 -9.23 -18.81 14.95
CA GLU A 138 -10.15 -17.77 14.45
C GLU A 138 -10.18 -17.72 12.92
N GLY A 139 -9.03 -17.94 12.29
CA GLY A 139 -8.88 -17.80 10.84
C GLY A 139 -9.27 -19.00 10.00
N GLY A 140 -9.16 -20.21 10.56
CA GLY A 140 -9.31 -21.45 9.81
C GLY A 140 -8.50 -21.43 8.52
N ASP A 141 -9.15 -21.75 7.41
CA ASP A 141 -8.53 -21.86 6.08
C ASP A 141 -8.08 -20.52 5.47
N ASN A 142 -8.53 -19.38 6.03
CA ASN A 142 -8.18 -18.04 5.54
C ASN A 142 -6.80 -17.56 6.00
N VAL A 143 -6.10 -18.35 6.82
CA VAL A 143 -4.80 -18.00 7.37
C VAL A 143 -3.71 -18.87 6.77
N GLU A 144 -2.58 -18.25 6.46
CA GLU A 144 -1.33 -18.91 6.08
C GLU A 144 -0.43 -19.05 7.31
N THR A 145 -0.11 -20.29 7.65
CA THR A 145 0.66 -20.66 8.85
C THR A 145 2.13 -20.90 8.56
N LYS A 146 2.52 -21.01 7.28
CA LYS A 146 3.92 -21.18 6.88
C LYS A 146 4.79 -19.96 7.20
N ALA A 147 4.18 -18.83 7.55
CA ALA A 147 4.87 -17.56 7.60
C ALA A 147 5.87 -17.42 8.75
N LEU A 148 5.63 -17.95 9.95
CA LEU A 148 6.54 -17.90 11.11
C LEU A 148 5.96 -18.73 12.28
N ASN A 149 6.81 -19.35 13.12
CA ASN A 149 6.41 -19.96 14.40
C ASN A 149 6.10 -18.88 15.46
N LEU A 150 5.20 -17.95 15.14
CA LEU A 150 4.77 -16.89 16.05
C LEU A 150 3.60 -17.40 16.89
N THR A 151 3.69 -17.18 18.19
CA THR A 151 2.61 -17.42 19.14
C THR A 151 2.15 -16.10 19.73
N ASP A 152 0.86 -16.00 19.98
CA ASP A 152 0.29 -14.91 20.74
C ASP A 152 0.91 -14.88 22.15
N GLY A 153 1.40 -13.72 22.58
CA GLY A 153 2.14 -13.57 23.83
C GLY A 153 1.28 -13.74 25.09
N GLU A 154 -0.04 -13.59 24.98
CA GLU A 154 -0.98 -13.71 26.11
C GLU A 154 -1.59 -15.11 26.16
N THR A 155 -1.98 -15.65 25.00
CA THR A 155 -2.72 -16.92 24.92
C THR A 155 -1.85 -18.11 24.52
N GLY A 156 -0.65 -17.89 24.00
CA GLY A 156 0.23 -18.93 23.45
C GLY A 156 -0.29 -19.57 22.16
N ALA A 157 -1.38 -19.07 21.59
CA ALA A 157 -1.99 -19.63 20.39
C ALA A 157 -1.11 -19.35 19.16
N ALA A 158 -1.01 -20.33 18.26
CA ALA A 158 -0.31 -20.15 16.99
C ALA A 158 -0.98 -19.04 16.16
N LEU A 159 -0.17 -18.10 15.69
CA LEU A 159 -0.58 -17.02 14.81
C LEU A 159 -0.24 -17.37 13.36
N GLY A 160 -1.04 -16.87 12.44
CA GLY A 160 -0.69 -16.82 11.03
C GLY A 160 -1.16 -15.53 10.39
N LEU A 161 -0.85 -15.37 9.11
CA LEU A 161 -1.19 -14.20 8.32
C LEU A 161 -2.45 -14.47 7.51
N VAL A 162 -3.43 -13.55 7.55
CA VAL A 162 -4.62 -13.64 6.70
C VAL A 162 -4.21 -13.61 5.22
N LYS A 163 -4.74 -14.54 4.43
CA LYS A 163 -4.52 -14.62 2.99
C LYS A 163 -5.05 -13.38 2.30
N ALA A 164 -4.36 -12.90 1.27
CA ALA A 164 -4.80 -11.79 0.44
C ALA A 164 -4.48 -12.07 -1.04
N THR A 165 -5.32 -11.55 -1.93
CA THR A 165 -5.07 -11.57 -3.37
C THR A 165 -4.87 -10.13 -3.86
N ILE A 166 -3.78 -9.87 -4.56
CA ILE A 166 -3.52 -8.58 -5.20
C ILE A 166 -3.77 -8.72 -6.69
N PHE A 167 -4.72 -7.94 -7.19
CA PHE A 167 -5.02 -7.79 -8.61
C PHE A 167 -4.26 -6.58 -9.14
N TRP A 168 -3.38 -6.79 -10.11
CA TRP A 168 -2.55 -5.77 -10.71
C TRP A 168 -3.13 -5.28 -12.03
N SER A 169 -2.96 -3.98 -12.31
CA SER A 169 -3.16 -3.43 -13.65
C SER A 169 -1.98 -3.68 -14.58
N ASP A 170 -0.77 -3.69 -14.03
CA ASP A 170 0.46 -4.07 -14.69
C ASP A 170 1.19 -5.07 -13.78
N ALA A 171 1.41 -6.29 -14.27
CA ALA A 171 2.08 -7.33 -13.50
C ALA A 171 3.54 -6.99 -13.15
N MET A 172 4.19 -6.09 -13.89
CA MET A 172 5.57 -5.67 -13.59
C MET A 172 5.66 -4.86 -12.29
N ASP A 173 4.57 -4.20 -11.89
CA ASP A 173 4.55 -3.37 -10.68
C ASP A 173 4.83 -4.18 -9.41
N ARG A 174 4.53 -5.48 -9.39
CA ARG A 174 4.85 -6.33 -8.22
C ARG A 174 6.34 -6.39 -7.90
N ASN A 175 7.22 -6.07 -8.86
CA ASN A 175 8.67 -6.18 -8.71
C ASN A 175 9.28 -4.97 -7.98
N TYR A 176 8.50 -3.95 -7.64
CA TYR A 176 8.98 -2.86 -6.78
C TYR A 176 9.18 -3.31 -5.32
N ALA A 177 8.50 -4.37 -4.89
CA ALA A 177 8.79 -5.03 -3.61
C ALA A 177 9.89 -6.08 -3.82
N LEU A 178 10.87 -6.12 -2.92
CA LEU A 178 11.97 -7.09 -2.98
C LEU A 178 11.48 -8.53 -2.81
N GLU A 179 10.53 -8.74 -1.91
CA GLU A 179 9.91 -10.03 -1.63
C GLU A 179 8.45 -9.84 -1.21
N TRP A 180 7.65 -10.89 -1.43
CA TRP A 180 6.24 -10.92 -1.03
C TRP A 180 6.03 -12.00 0.03
N PRO A 181 5.21 -11.73 1.06
CA PRO A 181 4.94 -12.70 2.10
C PRO A 181 4.06 -13.86 1.56
N PRO A 182 4.18 -15.07 2.13
CA PRO A 182 3.60 -16.29 1.55
C PRO A 182 2.06 -16.31 1.57
N ASN A 183 1.41 -15.46 2.38
CA ASN A 183 -0.04 -15.28 2.43
C ASN A 183 -0.60 -14.48 1.25
N VAL A 184 0.26 -13.88 0.42
CA VAL A 184 -0.16 -13.05 -0.70
C VAL A 184 -0.11 -13.83 -2.01
N SER A 185 -1.22 -13.79 -2.74
CA SER A 185 -1.33 -14.28 -4.10
C SER A 185 -1.48 -13.10 -5.07
N HIS A 186 -1.06 -13.30 -6.33
CA HIS A 186 -1.09 -12.28 -7.36
C HIS A 186 -1.94 -12.72 -8.54
N ALA A 187 -2.75 -11.79 -9.05
CA ALA A 187 -3.54 -11.94 -10.26
C ALA A 187 -3.48 -10.63 -11.07
N GLU A 188 -3.88 -10.69 -12.33
CA GLU A 188 -4.13 -9.48 -13.13
C GLU A 188 -5.61 -9.14 -13.09
N PHE A 189 -5.97 -7.86 -13.29
CA PHE A 189 -7.37 -7.54 -13.58
C PHE A 189 -7.76 -8.28 -14.85
N ALA A 190 -8.80 -9.13 -14.78
CA ALA A 190 -9.32 -9.81 -15.96
C ALA A 190 -9.66 -8.77 -17.03
N GLY A 191 -8.83 -8.72 -18.07
CA GLY A 191 -8.98 -7.73 -19.12
C GLY A 191 -10.26 -7.97 -19.88
N SER A 192 -11.14 -6.97 -19.90
CA SER A 192 -11.81 -6.62 -21.13
C SER A 192 -10.75 -6.19 -22.14
N THR A 193 -10.12 -7.16 -22.80
CA THR A 193 -9.63 -6.95 -24.16
C THR A 193 -10.82 -6.74 -25.08
#